data_AF-A0A1V8ZX20-F1
#
_entry.id   AF-A0A1V8ZX20-F1
#
_cell.length_a   1.000
_cell.length_b   1.000
_cell.length_c   1.000
_cell.angle_alpha   90.00
_cell.angle_beta   90.00
_cell.angle_gamma   90.00
#
_symmetry.space_group_name_H-M   'P 1'
#
loop_
_entity.id
_entity.type
_entity.pdbx_description
1 polymer ?
#
loop_
_entity_poly.entity_id
_entity_poly.type
_entity_poly.pdbx_seq_one_letter_code
_entity_poly.pdbx_strand_id
1 'polypeptide(L)'
;MKTVPRAVALVFAFLATLIGCGSGEEGGLMEYDGEFAERVRELRSGAESAPLKDLVPGDWTTVHIILGPHTEEWVERAVGAPLPESKYGFDTEGNILVFMRGQEVVQIKGTTGRLMGEGYFSSEVVLRGTGSTIDIDDPTPPQPN
;
A
#
# COMPACT_ATOMS: atom_id res chain seq x y z
N MET A 1 -43.12 -40.58 47.68
CA MET A 1 -42.89 -39.88 48.97
C MET A 1 -41.39 -39.62 49.05
N LYS A 2 -40.82 -38.43 49.14
CA LYS A 2 -41.25 -37.13 49.68
C LYS A 2 -40.66 -35.99 48.83
N THR A 3 -41.45 -34.93 48.72
CA THR A 3 -41.13 -33.60 48.17
C THR A 3 -40.51 -32.68 49.24
N VAL A 4 -39.44 -31.95 48.86
CA VAL A 4 -39.18 -30.48 49.03
C VAL A 4 -39.08 -29.92 50.48
N PRO A 5 -38.57 -28.70 50.82
CA PRO A 5 -37.67 -27.69 50.19
C PRO A 5 -36.47 -27.27 51.09
N ARG A 6 -35.58 -26.38 50.58
CA ARG A 6 -35.17 -25.15 51.30
C ARG A 6 -34.49 -24.14 50.38
N ALA A 7 -35.09 -22.95 50.30
CA ALA A 7 -34.57 -21.77 49.64
C ALA A 7 -33.39 -21.17 50.41
N VAL A 8 -32.39 -20.64 49.70
CA VAL A 8 -31.57 -19.50 50.15
C VAL A 8 -31.26 -18.64 48.93
N ALA A 9 -31.76 -17.42 48.97
CA ALA A 9 -31.44 -16.35 48.04
C ALA A 9 -30.02 -15.83 48.33
N LEU A 10 -29.22 -15.58 47.30
CA LEU A 10 -28.02 -14.77 47.41
C LEU A 10 -27.91 -13.87 46.18
N VAL A 11 -28.18 -12.60 46.44
CA VAL A 11 -28.01 -11.45 45.55
C VAL A 11 -26.52 -11.25 45.32
N PHE A 12 -26.08 -11.24 44.05
CA PHE A 12 -24.82 -10.62 43.65
C PHE A 12 -25.08 -9.70 42.46
N ALA A 13 -25.24 -8.41 42.78
CA ALA A 13 -25.06 -7.34 41.83
C ALA A 13 -23.56 -7.22 41.54
N PHE A 14 -23.16 -7.40 40.29
CA PHE A 14 -21.86 -6.91 39.81
C PHE A 14 -22.09 -6.04 38.58
N LEU A 15 -22.15 -4.75 38.88
CA LEU A 15 -22.04 -3.65 37.93
C LEU A 15 -20.56 -3.58 37.51
N ALA A 16 -20.25 -3.97 36.28
CA ALA A 16 -18.96 -3.66 35.65
C ALA A 16 -19.25 -2.91 34.36
N THR A 17 -19.36 -1.60 34.49
CA THR A 17 -19.24 -0.65 33.38
C THR A 17 -17.85 -0.81 32.79
N LEU A 18 -17.72 -1.57 31.70
CA LEU A 18 -16.57 -1.44 30.82
C LEU A 18 -16.75 -0.14 30.04
N ILE A 19 -16.28 0.93 30.65
CA ILE A 19 -15.71 2.08 29.95
C ILE A 19 -14.54 1.50 29.15
N GLY A 20 -14.86 0.95 27.98
CA GLY A 20 -13.89 0.83 26.92
C GLY A 20 -13.66 2.24 26.43
N CYS A 21 -12.69 2.94 27.03
CA CYS A 21 -11.95 3.94 26.29
C CYS A 21 -11.46 3.22 25.03
N GLY A 22 -12.17 3.41 23.92
CA GLY A 22 -11.59 3.25 22.61
C GLY A 22 -10.48 4.28 22.55
N SER A 23 -9.31 3.88 23.06
CA SER A 23 -8.05 4.45 22.65
C SER A 23 -8.09 4.31 21.14
N GLY A 24 -8.42 5.41 20.45
CA GLY A 24 -8.34 5.49 19.01
C GLY A 24 -6.98 4.92 18.66
N GLU A 25 -7.01 3.84 17.89
CA GLU A 25 -5.80 3.20 17.39
C GLU A 25 -4.87 4.31 16.94
N GLU A 26 -3.71 4.33 17.58
CA GLU A 26 -2.60 5.19 17.20
C GLU A 26 -2.45 5.04 15.70
N GLY A 27 -2.71 6.13 14.96
CA GLY A 27 -2.50 6.17 13.52
C GLY A 27 -1.10 5.66 13.25
N GLY A 28 -1.02 4.42 12.75
CA GLY A 28 0.22 3.71 12.56
C GLY A 28 1.13 4.60 11.72
N LEU A 29 2.33 4.88 12.24
CA LEU A 29 3.35 5.62 11.52
C LEU A 29 3.60 4.93 10.17
N MET A 30 3.14 5.65 9.15
CA MET A 30 3.15 5.35 7.73
C MET A 30 4.58 5.10 7.23
N GLU A 31 4.86 3.93 6.65
CA GLU A 31 6.19 3.62 6.13
C GLU A 31 6.28 3.95 4.63
N TYR A 32 6.54 5.23 4.33
CA TYR A 32 6.91 5.67 2.98
C TYR A 32 8.33 5.29 2.65
N ASP A 33 8.57 5.01 1.38
CA ASP A 33 9.93 4.90 0.88
C ASP A 33 10.46 6.28 0.47
N GLY A 34 11.02 6.99 1.45
CA GLY A 34 11.64 8.29 1.24
C GLY A 34 12.87 8.22 0.32
N GLU A 35 13.65 7.14 0.37
CA GLU A 35 14.83 6.96 -0.46
C GLU A 35 14.44 6.80 -1.93
N PHE A 36 13.45 5.94 -2.21
CA PHE A 36 12.89 5.79 -3.54
C PHE A 36 12.31 7.11 -4.07
N ALA A 37 11.53 7.81 -3.25
CA ALA A 37 10.94 9.09 -3.63
C ALA A 37 12.00 10.14 -3.97
N GLU A 38 13.07 10.25 -3.17
CA GLU A 38 14.19 11.15 -3.46
C GLU A 38 14.91 10.75 -4.75
N ARG A 39 15.18 9.46 -4.96
CA ARG A 39 15.86 9.03 -6.19
C ARG A 39 15.06 9.35 -7.45
N VAL A 40 13.73 9.20 -7.41
CA VAL A 40 12.84 9.65 -8.50
C VAL A 40 12.90 11.17 -8.68
N ARG A 41 12.94 11.94 -7.58
CA ARG A 41 13.07 13.41 -7.66
C ARG A 41 14.39 13.84 -8.26
N GLU A 42 15.48 13.14 -7.98
CA GLU A 42 16.80 13.36 -8.57
C GLU A 42 16.81 13.07 -10.06
N LEU A 43 16.23 11.94 -10.51
CA LEU A 43 16.07 11.67 -11.95
C LEU A 43 15.31 12.80 -12.64
N ARG A 44 14.19 13.21 -12.04
CA ARG A 44 13.34 14.30 -12.55
C ARG A 44 14.13 15.60 -12.70
N SER A 45 14.79 16.05 -11.64
CA SER A 45 15.47 17.35 -11.62
C SER A 45 16.77 17.35 -12.43
N GLY A 46 17.46 16.22 -12.49
CA GLY A 46 18.67 16.03 -13.30
C GLY A 46 18.42 15.80 -14.78
N ALA A 47 17.16 15.62 -15.20
CA ALA A 47 16.79 15.15 -16.54
C ALA A 47 17.51 13.85 -16.93
N GLU A 48 17.71 12.97 -15.95
CA GLU A 48 18.39 11.69 -16.09
C GLU A 48 17.39 10.57 -16.36
N SER A 49 17.87 9.46 -16.90
CA SER A 49 17.06 8.27 -17.15
C SER A 49 17.61 7.07 -16.39
N ALA A 50 16.72 6.24 -15.86
CA ALA A 50 17.10 4.98 -15.25
C ALA A 50 16.00 3.92 -15.44
N PRO A 51 16.36 2.65 -15.68
CA PRO A 51 15.45 1.52 -15.51
C PRO A 51 14.83 1.53 -14.11
N LEU A 52 13.53 1.25 -13.99
CA LEU A 52 12.89 1.18 -12.67
C LEU A 52 13.48 0.05 -11.81
N LYS A 53 13.98 -1.02 -12.43
CA LYS A 53 14.69 -2.11 -11.73
C LYS A 53 15.98 -1.68 -11.04
N ASP A 54 16.59 -0.57 -11.46
CA ASP A 54 17.78 -0.04 -10.79
C ASP A 54 17.39 0.70 -9.49
N LEU A 55 16.16 1.23 -9.41
CA LEU A 55 15.63 1.92 -8.24
C LEU A 55 14.91 0.96 -7.28
N VAL A 56 14.24 -0.04 -7.82
CA VAL A 56 13.53 -1.07 -7.06
C VAL A 56 14.01 -2.44 -7.55
N PRO A 57 15.17 -2.90 -7.06
CA PRO A 57 15.69 -4.20 -7.44
C PRO A 57 14.80 -5.32 -6.90
N GLY A 58 14.66 -6.37 -7.69
CA GLY A 58 13.84 -7.53 -7.33
C GLY A 58 13.43 -8.32 -8.56
N ASP A 59 12.88 -9.50 -8.31
CA ASP A 59 12.41 -10.40 -9.36
C ASP A 59 10.90 -10.19 -9.61
N TRP A 60 10.52 -8.95 -9.91
CA TRP A 60 9.19 -8.58 -10.36
C TRP A 60 9.18 -8.47 -11.90
N THR A 61 8.02 -8.73 -12.50
CA THR A 61 7.80 -8.78 -13.95
C THR A 61 6.96 -7.61 -14.47
N THR A 62 6.05 -7.09 -13.64
CA THR A 62 5.19 -5.94 -13.98
C THR A 62 4.96 -5.05 -12.76
N VAL A 63 4.55 -3.81 -12.97
CA VAL A 63 4.23 -2.86 -11.89
C VAL A 63 2.95 -2.10 -12.23
N HIS A 64 2.04 -1.98 -11.26
CA HIS A 64 0.95 -1.00 -11.30
C HIS A 64 1.41 0.27 -10.60
N ILE A 65 1.28 1.42 -11.28
CA ILE A 65 1.50 2.74 -10.70
C ILE A 65 0.15 3.41 -10.60
N ILE A 66 -0.26 3.72 -9.37
CA ILE A 66 -1.56 4.28 -9.04
C ILE A 66 -1.36 5.64 -8.38
N LEU A 67 -2.19 6.61 -8.70
CA LEU A 67 -2.21 7.90 -8.01
C LEU A 67 -3.13 7.83 -6.80
N GLY A 68 -2.55 7.85 -5.60
CA GLY A 68 -3.30 7.90 -4.34
C GLY A 68 -3.96 9.26 -4.09
N PRO A 69 -4.81 9.36 -3.07
CA PRO A 69 -5.10 8.32 -2.08
C PRO A 69 -6.16 7.31 -2.52
N HIS A 70 -6.07 6.09 -2.00
CA HIS A 70 -7.06 5.01 -2.14
C HIS A 70 -7.14 4.19 -0.83
N THR A 71 -8.08 3.24 -0.73
CA THR A 71 -8.04 2.23 0.36
C THR A 71 -7.27 1.01 -0.11
N GLU A 72 -6.80 0.18 0.84
CA GLU A 72 -6.14 -1.09 0.53
C GLU A 72 -7.04 -1.98 -0.35
N GLU A 73 -8.32 -2.13 0.01
CA GLU A 73 -9.29 -2.95 -0.73
C GLU A 73 -9.60 -2.37 -2.12
N TRP A 74 -9.39 -1.07 -2.31
CA TRP A 74 -9.47 -0.47 -3.64
C TRP A 74 -8.26 -0.87 -4.48
N VAL A 75 -7.04 -0.79 -3.93
CA VAL A 75 -5.81 -1.16 -4.63
C VAL A 75 -5.80 -2.65 -4.96
N GLU A 76 -6.17 -3.53 -4.02
CA GLU A 76 -6.32 -4.97 -4.26
C GLU A 76 -7.23 -5.28 -5.44
N ARG A 77 -8.39 -4.62 -5.49
CA ARG A 77 -9.34 -4.77 -6.60
C ARG A 77 -8.77 -4.26 -7.92
N ALA A 78 -8.03 -3.15 -7.88
CA ALA A 78 -7.43 -2.56 -9.08
C ALA A 78 -6.31 -3.42 -9.65
N VAL A 79 -5.49 -4.05 -8.81
CA VAL A 79 -4.39 -4.93 -9.25
C VAL A 79 -4.84 -6.38 -9.46
N GLY A 80 -5.99 -6.76 -8.91
CA GLY A 80 -6.56 -8.11 -9.04
C GLY A 80 -5.88 -9.17 -8.16
N ALA A 81 -5.19 -8.74 -7.10
CA ALA A 81 -4.44 -9.61 -6.20
C ALA A 81 -4.45 -9.03 -4.77
N PRO A 82 -4.39 -9.89 -3.74
CA PRO A 82 -4.26 -9.44 -2.36
C PRO A 82 -2.89 -8.78 -2.15
N LEU A 83 -2.86 -7.75 -1.31
CA LEU A 83 -1.61 -7.09 -0.95
C LEU A 83 -0.94 -7.82 0.23
N PRO A 84 0.40 -7.91 0.28
CA PRO A 84 1.09 -8.37 1.48
C PRO A 84 0.82 -7.42 2.64
N GLU A 85 0.84 -7.94 3.87
CA GLU A 85 0.80 -7.09 5.07
C GLU A 85 1.89 -6.02 4.97
N SER A 86 1.47 -4.76 5.00
CA SER A 86 2.39 -3.63 4.90
C SER A 86 1.96 -2.52 5.85
N LYS A 87 2.92 -1.72 6.30
CA LYS A 87 2.67 -0.47 7.04
C LYS A 87 2.43 0.71 6.09
N TYR A 88 2.20 0.43 4.81
CA TYR A 88 2.02 1.46 3.81
C TYR A 88 0.61 2.04 3.90
N GLY A 89 0.52 3.34 4.14
CA GLY A 89 -0.77 4.04 4.15
C GLY A 89 -1.18 4.42 2.74
N PHE A 90 -2.32 3.89 2.28
CA PHE A 90 -2.90 4.22 0.97
C PHE A 90 -3.66 5.55 0.97
N ASP A 91 -3.91 6.14 2.13
CA ASP A 91 -4.77 7.31 2.38
C ASP A 91 -4.09 8.68 2.14
N THR A 92 -2.91 8.70 1.53
CA THR A 92 -2.20 9.95 1.18
C THR A 92 -2.00 10.13 -0.32
N GLU A 93 -1.96 11.40 -0.71
CA GLU A 93 -1.61 11.87 -2.04
C GLU A 93 -0.18 11.47 -2.44
N GLY A 94 -0.05 10.64 -3.47
CA GLY A 94 1.23 10.06 -3.83
C GLY A 94 1.15 9.09 -5.01
N ASN A 95 2.26 8.44 -5.34
CA ASN A 95 2.24 7.24 -6.14
C ASN A 95 2.21 6.01 -5.23
N ILE A 96 1.38 5.03 -5.57
CA ILE A 96 1.36 3.68 -5.01
C ILE A 96 1.88 2.77 -6.12
N LEU A 97 3.02 2.11 -5.89
CA LEU A 97 3.63 1.18 -6.84
C LEU A 97 3.46 -0.24 -6.32
N VAL A 98 2.74 -1.06 -7.06
CA VAL A 98 2.50 -2.46 -6.72
C VAL A 98 3.25 -3.33 -7.72
N PHE A 99 4.31 -3.97 -7.26
CA PHE A 99 5.19 -4.81 -8.08
C PHE A 99 4.72 -6.26 -8.04
N MET A 100 4.55 -6.84 -9.22
CA MET A 100 3.96 -8.14 -9.44
C MET A 100 4.99 -9.12 -10.01
N ARG A 101 4.91 -10.39 -9.61
CA ARG A 101 5.50 -11.53 -10.32
C ARG A 101 4.35 -12.41 -10.81
N GLY A 102 4.04 -12.35 -12.10
CA GLY A 102 2.82 -12.96 -12.62
C GLY A 102 1.59 -12.35 -11.94
N GLN A 103 0.84 -13.16 -11.17
CA GLN A 103 -0.37 -12.74 -10.46
C GLN A 103 -0.14 -12.46 -8.96
N GLU A 104 1.10 -12.57 -8.48
CA GLU A 104 1.44 -12.37 -7.07
C GLU A 104 2.04 -10.98 -6.85
N VAL A 105 1.58 -10.27 -5.81
CA VAL A 105 2.19 -9.01 -5.35
C VAL A 105 3.42 -9.36 -4.52
N VAL A 106 4.60 -8.97 -5.00
CA VAL A 106 5.88 -9.31 -4.34
C VAL A 106 6.47 -8.15 -3.56
N GLN A 107 6.06 -6.91 -3.87
CA GLN A 107 6.58 -5.72 -3.23
C GLN A 107 5.62 -4.54 -3.46
N ILE A 108 5.54 -3.65 -2.47
CA ILE A 108 4.82 -2.38 -2.59
C ILE A 108 5.81 -1.26 -2.25
N LYS A 109 5.74 -0.16 -2.99
CA LYS A 109 6.40 1.10 -2.66
C LYS A 109 5.37 2.21 -2.74
N GLY A 110 5.69 3.32 -2.10
CA GLY A 110 5.01 4.54 -2.47
C GLY A 110 5.73 5.78 -2.03
N THR A 111 5.28 6.88 -2.63
CA THR A 111 5.95 8.17 -2.58
C THR A 111 5.07 9.19 -1.91
N THR A 112 5.70 10.15 -1.25
CA THR A 112 5.03 11.41 -0.92
C THR A 112 4.91 12.27 -2.18
N GLY A 113 3.69 12.67 -2.52
CA GLY A 113 3.43 13.46 -3.73
C GLY A 113 3.48 12.67 -5.03
N ARG A 114 2.80 13.21 -6.05
CA ARG A 114 2.64 12.60 -7.38
C ARG A 114 3.89 12.88 -8.20
N LEU A 115 4.83 11.93 -8.23
CA LEU A 115 6.12 12.07 -8.90
C LEU A 115 6.08 11.58 -10.36
N MET A 116 5.19 10.64 -10.67
CA MET A 116 5.08 10.02 -11.99
C MET A 116 3.63 9.70 -12.36
N GLY A 117 3.36 9.45 -13.64
CA GLY A 117 2.03 9.09 -14.14
C GLY A 117 1.58 7.70 -13.73
N GLU A 118 0.26 7.48 -13.74
CA GLU A 118 -0.35 6.16 -13.51
C GLU A 118 -0.23 5.24 -14.74
N GLY A 119 -0.30 3.93 -14.52
CA GLY A 119 -0.31 2.94 -15.58
C GLY A 119 0.05 1.52 -15.13
N TYR A 120 0.11 0.61 -16.09
CA TYR A 120 0.53 -0.79 -15.90
C TYR A 120 1.71 -1.07 -16.84
N PHE A 121 2.86 -1.38 -16.26
CA PHE A 121 4.13 -1.42 -16.97
C PHE A 121 4.90 -2.73 -16.75
N SER A 122 5.76 -3.06 -17.69
CA SER A 122 6.66 -4.20 -17.66
C SER A 122 7.88 -3.92 -16.77
N SER A 123 8.69 -4.95 -16.56
CA SER A 123 9.98 -4.80 -15.88
C SER A 123 11.10 -4.16 -16.70
N GLU A 124 10.85 -3.87 -17.97
CA GLU A 124 11.77 -3.15 -18.85
C GLU A 124 11.52 -1.64 -18.85
N VAL A 125 10.57 -1.17 -18.03
CA VAL A 125 10.19 0.24 -17.93
C VAL A 125 11.37 1.12 -17.50
N VAL A 126 11.51 2.24 -18.20
CA VAL A 126 12.52 3.27 -17.95
C VAL A 126 11.82 4.56 -17.51
N LEU A 127 12.27 5.10 -16.39
CA LEU A 127 11.88 6.43 -15.95
C LEU A 127 12.82 7.45 -16.60
N ARG A 128 12.25 8.46 -17.26
CA ARG A 128 13.01 9.56 -17.88
C ARG A 128 12.61 10.89 -17.26
N GLY A 129 13.54 11.53 -16.56
CA GLY A 129 13.39 12.90 -16.12
C GLY A 129 13.40 13.89 -17.28
N THR A 130 12.54 14.89 -17.21
CA THR A 130 12.45 15.98 -18.20
C THR A 130 12.93 17.33 -17.63
N GLY A 131 13.44 17.34 -16.40
CA GLY A 131 13.69 18.56 -15.61
C GLY A 131 12.47 19.05 -14.83
N SER A 132 11.25 18.63 -15.23
CA SER A 132 10.00 19.06 -14.59
C SER A 132 9.04 17.91 -14.25
N THR A 133 9.07 16.83 -15.03
CA THR A 133 8.24 15.63 -14.89
C THR A 133 9.07 14.37 -15.04
N ILE A 134 8.47 13.22 -14.73
CA ILE A 134 8.94 11.91 -15.15
C ILE A 134 8.05 11.45 -16.31
N ASP A 135 8.67 11.20 -17.46
CA ASP A 135 8.07 10.40 -18.53
C ASP A 135 8.37 8.92 -18.25
N ILE A 136 7.43 8.05 -18.60
CA ILE A 136 7.56 6.61 -18.45
C ILE A 136 7.60 6.00 -19.85
N ASP A 137 8.69 5.30 -20.16
CA ASP A 137 8.86 4.58 -21.42
C ASP A 137 8.89 3.08 -21.13
N ASP A 138 7.98 2.34 -21.73
CA ASP A 138 7.88 0.90 -21.59
C ASP A 138 7.92 0.26 -22.97
N PRO A 139 9.03 -0.42 -23.34
CA PRO A 139 9.17 -1.02 -24.65
C PRO A 139 8.31 -2.28 -24.83
N THR A 140 7.87 -2.90 -23.73
CA THR A 140 7.14 -4.17 -23.73
C THR A 140 5.90 -4.10 -22.82
N PRO A 141 4.99 -3.14 -23.05
CA PRO A 141 3.86 -2.90 -22.17
C PRO A 141 3.01 -4.16 -22.02
N PRO A 142 2.63 -4.53 -20.78
CA PRO A 142 1.76 -5.66 -20.56
C PRO A 142 0.43 -5.47 -21.29
N GLN A 143 -0.14 -6.55 -21.80
CA GLN A 143 -1.48 -6.49 -22.38
C GLN A 143 -2.51 -6.33 -21.25
N PRO A 144 -3.54 -5.49 -21.44
CA PRO A 144 -4.66 -5.45 -20.51
C PRO A 144 -5.36 -6.82 -20.48
N ASN A 145 -5.73 -7.26 -19.28
CA ASN A 145 -6.53 -8.47 -19.07
C ASN A 145 -7.98 -8.30 -19.53
#